data_AF-A0A1H2CUU7-F1
#
_entry.id   AF-A0A1H2CUU7-F1
#
_cell.length_a   1.000
_cell.length_b   1.000
_cell.length_c   1.000
_cell.angle_alpha   90.00
_cell.angle_beta   90.00
_cell.angle_gamma   90.00
#
_symmetry.space_group_name_H-M   'P 1'
#
loop_
_entity.id
_entity.type
_entity.pdbx_description
1 polymer ?
#
loop_
_entity_poly.entity_id
_entity_poly.type
_entity_poly.pdbx_seq_one_letter_code
_entity_poly.pdbx_strand_id
1 'polypeptide(L)'
;MTVTADRQPPARTGFAPAPVPPAPPKERKRRSPLWAKLSLSFGVVLLVTGGGGVVATKMVIKKTTETIAVTDLTGDAKKTEEEGGGATIDGPIDMLLMGVDARARWAEDSVHADTIIILHIPASHDQAYLVSVPRDTEVDTPAFGPSKWEGGTVKATEAFYWGAQNGAGWGGGAQLLAKTLKKSTGISFDGAGIINFGGFKNVIDELGGVHMCVDQQVTSKHMVYVDGKPMYLADARKTGKTQKPVVHKVGCRDMEGWEALDYARQRYGLKNGDYDRQRHQQQLIKAMAKKATSSGILSNPLKISSLIETAGKSLVMDTGDIDIADFVLGLSGVAAGDMVLLRTNSGTFSGNSAGREVFNDVSKEMFEAVKKDKLAEFVLDHPEVVANEK
;
A
#
# COMPACT_ATOMS: atom_id res chain seq x y z
N MET A 1 -68.33 49.35 -75.08
CA MET A 1 -67.38 50.42 -75.46
C MET A 1 -67.09 51.24 -74.23
N THR A 2 -65.81 51.55 -74.02
CA THR A 2 -65.27 52.49 -73.03
C THR A 2 -66.07 53.79 -72.99
N VAL A 3 -66.15 54.43 -71.81
CA VAL A 3 -65.72 55.82 -71.57
C VAL A 3 -65.95 56.17 -70.10
N THR A 4 -64.90 56.75 -69.54
CA THR A 4 -64.70 57.44 -68.27
C THR A 4 -65.68 58.59 -68.01
N ALA A 5 -66.06 58.81 -66.76
CA ALA A 5 -66.27 60.17 -66.24
C ALA A 5 -66.13 60.20 -64.71
N ASP A 6 -65.19 61.03 -64.29
CA ASP A 6 -64.84 61.48 -62.96
C ASP A 6 -65.94 62.39 -62.36
N ARG A 7 -66.19 62.32 -61.05
CA ARG A 7 -66.63 63.45 -60.21
C ARG A 7 -66.79 63.11 -58.71
N GLN A 8 -66.38 64.11 -57.94
CA GLN A 8 -66.12 64.20 -56.50
C GLN A 8 -67.38 64.67 -55.69
N PRO A 9 -67.28 64.92 -54.37
CA PRO A 9 -67.67 64.08 -53.23
C PRO A 9 -68.99 64.53 -52.54
N PRO A 10 -69.36 63.97 -51.37
CA PRO A 10 -69.48 64.89 -50.25
C PRO A 10 -69.03 64.37 -48.86
N ALA A 11 -68.57 65.37 -48.10
CA ALA A 11 -68.76 65.65 -46.68
C ALA A 11 -68.77 64.54 -45.61
N ARG A 12 -67.92 64.81 -44.61
CA ARG A 12 -67.69 64.12 -43.34
C ARG A 12 -68.96 63.95 -42.50
N THR A 13 -69.13 62.74 -41.98
CA THR A 13 -69.83 62.47 -40.71
C THR A 13 -68.84 61.79 -39.77
N GLY A 14 -68.77 62.28 -38.53
CA GLY A 14 -67.90 61.75 -37.49
C GLY A 14 -68.38 60.38 -37.01
N PHE A 15 -67.47 59.42 -36.94
CA PHE A 15 -67.67 58.15 -36.24
C PHE A 15 -66.80 58.13 -34.99
N ALA A 16 -67.43 57.81 -33.86
CA ALA A 16 -66.79 57.60 -32.56
C ALA A 16 -65.76 56.45 -32.63
N PRO A 17 -64.65 56.52 -31.89
CA PRO A 17 -63.57 55.54 -31.99
C PRO A 17 -64.01 54.18 -31.43
N ALA A 18 -63.77 53.14 -32.22
CA ALA A 18 -64.00 51.74 -31.83
C ALA A 18 -63.06 51.33 -30.68
N PRO A 19 -63.51 50.45 -29.76
CA PRO A 19 -62.74 50.06 -28.58
C PRO A 19 -61.48 49.28 -28.93
N VAL A 20 -60.37 49.65 -28.30
CA VAL A 20 -59.05 49.02 -28.45
C VAL A 20 -59.11 47.59 -27.91
N PRO A 21 -58.65 46.56 -28.68
CA PRO A 21 -58.62 45.19 -28.20
C PRO A 21 -57.62 45.04 -27.03
N PRO A 22 -57.92 44.18 -26.04
CA PRO A 22 -57.07 44.00 -24.87
C PRO A 22 -55.70 43.45 -25.25
N ALA A 23 -54.65 43.99 -24.63
CA ALA A 23 -53.27 43.58 -24.87
C ALA A 23 -53.06 42.07 -24.60
N PRO A 24 -52.22 41.38 -25.38
CA PRO A 24 -51.96 39.97 -25.19
C PRO A 24 -51.33 39.73 -23.79
N PRO A 25 -51.68 38.61 -23.12
CA PRO A 25 -51.16 38.32 -21.79
C PRO A 25 -49.64 38.15 -21.87
N LYS A 26 -48.90 38.86 -21.01
CA LYS A 26 -47.44 38.70 -20.89
C LYS A 26 -47.12 37.23 -20.62
N GLU A 27 -46.35 36.60 -21.51
CA GLU A 27 -45.83 35.25 -21.29
C GLU A 27 -45.09 35.21 -19.95
N ARG A 28 -45.66 34.52 -18.97
CA ARG A 28 -44.99 34.27 -17.70
C ARG A 28 -43.83 33.34 -18.02
N LYS A 29 -42.59 33.85 -18.00
CA LYS A 29 -41.37 33.03 -18.03
C LYS A 29 -41.57 31.87 -17.05
N ARG A 30 -41.76 30.65 -17.58
CA ARG A 30 -41.94 29.44 -16.76
C ARG A 30 -40.69 29.30 -15.90
N ARG A 31 -40.79 29.69 -14.63
CA ARG A 31 -39.70 29.54 -13.67
C ARG A 31 -39.51 28.05 -13.47
N SER A 32 -38.28 27.57 -13.68
CA SER A 32 -37.95 26.16 -13.48
C SER A 32 -38.43 25.73 -12.09
N PRO A 33 -39.10 24.57 -11.98
CA PRO A 33 -39.69 24.15 -10.73
C PRO A 33 -38.58 23.92 -9.68
N LEU A 34 -38.91 24.14 -8.41
CA LEU A 34 -37.96 24.08 -7.29
C LEU A 34 -37.21 22.75 -7.23
N TRP A 35 -37.88 21.64 -7.56
CA TRP A 35 -37.26 20.31 -7.62
C TRP A 35 -36.13 20.24 -8.66
N ALA A 36 -36.29 20.84 -9.85
CA ALA A 36 -35.27 20.82 -10.89
C ALA A 36 -34.02 21.64 -10.48
N LYS A 37 -34.21 22.74 -9.73
CA LYS A 37 -33.10 23.53 -9.19
C LYS A 37 -32.39 22.80 -8.05
N LEU A 38 -33.14 22.12 -7.18
CA LEU A 38 -32.59 21.31 -6.09
C LEU A 38 -31.83 20.09 -6.63
N SER A 39 -32.36 19.40 -7.64
CA SER A 39 -31.66 18.29 -8.30
C SER A 39 -30.38 18.74 -9.00
N LEU A 40 -30.40 19.89 -9.67
CA LEU A 40 -29.21 20.44 -10.32
C LEU A 40 -28.15 20.87 -9.29
N SER A 41 -28.55 21.55 -8.22
CA SER A 41 -27.62 21.96 -7.16
C SER A 41 -27.08 20.75 -6.37
N PHE A 42 -27.91 19.76 -6.09
CA PHE A 42 -27.47 18.48 -5.53
C PHE A 42 -26.48 17.78 -6.48
N GLY A 43 -26.78 17.69 -7.78
CA GLY A 43 -25.88 17.11 -8.78
C GLY A 43 -24.56 17.85 -8.93
N VAL A 44 -24.56 19.19 -8.86
CA VAL A 44 -23.33 20.01 -8.85
C VAL A 44 -22.55 19.81 -7.56
N VAL A 45 -23.20 19.75 -6.40
CA VAL A 45 -22.53 19.43 -5.13
C VAL A 45 -21.92 18.04 -5.19
N LEU A 46 -22.62 17.05 -5.76
CA LEU A 46 -22.13 15.68 -5.92
C LEU A 46 -20.97 15.59 -6.93
N LEU A 47 -21.00 16.38 -8.00
CA LEU A 47 -19.89 16.51 -8.96
C LEU A 47 -18.67 17.22 -8.36
N VAL A 48 -18.88 18.25 -7.55
CA VAL A 48 -17.80 19.01 -6.89
C VAL A 48 -17.20 18.21 -5.73
N THR A 49 -18.03 17.49 -4.96
CA THR A 49 -17.55 16.61 -3.88
C THR A 49 -16.95 15.31 -4.40
N GLY A 50 -17.50 14.73 -5.48
CA GLY A 50 -16.97 13.53 -6.13
C GLY A 50 -15.76 13.81 -7.03
N GLY A 51 -15.94 14.58 -8.10
CA GLY A 51 -14.88 14.85 -9.09
C GLY A 51 -13.87 15.92 -8.63
N GLY A 52 -14.35 17.03 -8.06
CA GLY A 52 -13.49 18.09 -7.51
C GLY A 52 -12.73 17.63 -6.26
N GLY A 53 -13.36 16.81 -5.43
CA GLY A 53 -12.75 16.17 -4.25
C GLY A 53 -11.59 15.25 -4.63
N VAL A 54 -11.78 14.33 -5.58
CA VAL A 54 -10.72 13.42 -6.03
C VAL A 54 -9.52 14.17 -6.63
N VAL A 55 -9.76 15.20 -7.46
CA VAL A 55 -8.66 16.01 -8.04
C VAL A 55 -7.91 16.76 -6.95
N ALA A 56 -8.60 17.38 -6.00
CA ALA A 56 -7.96 18.07 -4.87
C ALA A 56 -7.16 17.09 -3.99
N THR A 57 -7.71 15.91 -3.72
CA THR A 57 -7.02 14.84 -2.98
C THR A 57 -5.76 14.39 -3.69
N LYS A 58 -5.82 14.11 -5.00
CA LYS A 58 -4.64 13.77 -5.81
C LYS A 58 -3.58 14.86 -5.76
N MET A 59 -3.98 16.14 -5.87
CA MET A 59 -3.03 17.26 -5.78
C MET A 59 -2.35 17.36 -4.42
N VAL A 60 -3.09 17.15 -3.32
CA VAL A 60 -2.52 17.15 -1.97
C VAL A 60 -1.53 16.01 -1.81
N ILE A 61 -1.91 14.78 -2.19
CA ILE A 61 -1.03 13.61 -2.11
C ILE A 61 0.23 13.84 -2.95
N LYS A 62 0.07 14.25 -4.21
CA LYS A 62 1.19 14.49 -5.14
C LYS A 62 2.19 15.48 -4.58
N LYS A 63 1.72 16.61 -4.04
CA LYS A 63 2.60 17.65 -3.45
C LYS A 63 3.37 17.14 -2.24
N THR A 64 2.78 16.25 -1.44
CA THR A 64 3.45 15.65 -0.28
C THR A 64 4.46 14.59 -0.71
N THR A 65 4.11 13.78 -1.71
CA THR A 65 4.96 12.71 -2.23
C THR A 65 6.15 13.21 -3.06
N GLU A 66 6.14 14.47 -3.52
CA GLU A 66 7.32 15.13 -4.12
C GLU A 66 8.56 15.10 -3.21
N THR A 67 8.39 14.89 -1.91
CA THR A 67 9.49 14.78 -0.93
C THR A 67 9.96 13.34 -0.68
N ILE A 68 9.24 12.33 -1.17
CA ILE A 68 9.65 10.93 -1.10
C ILE A 68 10.69 10.72 -2.20
N ALA A 69 11.81 10.08 -1.85
CA ALA A 69 12.78 9.65 -2.84
C ALA A 69 12.16 8.55 -3.71
N VAL A 70 11.55 8.93 -4.84
CA VAL A 70 11.16 7.98 -5.89
C VAL A 70 12.45 7.50 -6.52
N THR A 71 12.92 6.35 -6.04
CA THR A 71 14.09 5.64 -6.55
C THR A 71 13.54 4.41 -7.24
N ASP A 72 14.03 4.08 -8.43
CA ASP A 72 13.72 2.78 -9.03
C ASP A 72 14.23 1.68 -8.09
N LEU A 73 13.31 0.92 -7.50
CA LEU A 73 13.61 -0.14 -6.55
C LEU A 73 13.51 -1.53 -7.17
N THR A 74 12.97 -1.64 -8.38
CA THR A 74 12.69 -2.92 -9.05
C THR A 74 13.68 -3.22 -10.17
N GLY A 75 14.19 -2.21 -10.88
CA GLY A 75 15.14 -2.35 -11.97
C GLY A 75 14.64 -3.34 -13.02
N ASP A 76 15.51 -4.28 -13.43
CA ASP A 76 15.17 -5.34 -14.40
C ASP A 76 14.04 -6.29 -13.92
N ALA A 77 13.69 -6.25 -12.64
CA ALA A 77 12.61 -7.05 -12.08
C ALA A 77 11.22 -6.45 -12.28
N LYS A 78 11.15 -5.24 -12.86
CA LYS A 78 9.90 -4.56 -13.17
C LYS A 78 8.99 -5.44 -14.03
N LYS A 79 7.69 -5.37 -13.74
CA LYS A 79 6.64 -6.04 -14.51
C LYS A 79 6.46 -5.38 -15.87
N THR A 80 6.38 -6.20 -16.92
CA THR A 80 6.14 -5.72 -18.29
C THR A 80 4.65 -5.56 -18.58
N GLU A 81 4.30 -4.83 -19.64
CA GLU A 81 2.89 -4.75 -20.10
C GLU A 81 2.30 -6.13 -20.45
N GLU A 82 3.12 -7.06 -20.97
CA GLU A 82 2.70 -8.43 -21.28
C GLU A 82 2.38 -9.24 -20.02
N GLU A 83 3.03 -8.92 -18.89
CA GLU A 83 2.79 -9.52 -17.58
C GLU A 83 1.64 -8.84 -16.82
N GLY A 84 0.95 -7.88 -17.45
CA GLY A 84 -0.15 -7.12 -16.84
C GLY A 84 0.29 -5.90 -16.04
N GLY A 85 1.55 -5.46 -16.18
CA GLY A 85 2.02 -4.20 -15.62
C GLY A 85 1.65 -2.99 -16.49
N GLY A 86 1.88 -1.78 -15.98
CA GLY A 86 1.63 -0.55 -16.73
C GLY A 86 1.54 0.68 -15.85
N ALA A 87 1.11 1.79 -16.45
CA ALA A 87 0.97 3.09 -15.76
C ALA A 87 -0.37 3.24 -15.00
N THR A 88 -1.25 2.25 -15.09
CA THR A 88 -2.54 2.22 -14.39
C THR A 88 -2.57 1.04 -13.42
N ILE A 89 -3.59 1.01 -12.57
CA ILE A 89 -3.85 -0.13 -11.69
C ILE A 89 -4.57 -1.27 -12.42
N ASP A 90 -4.77 -1.18 -13.74
CA ASP A 90 -5.53 -2.18 -14.49
C ASP A 90 -4.76 -3.50 -14.54
N GLY A 91 -5.34 -4.57 -13.98
CA GLY A 91 -4.68 -5.88 -13.88
C GLY A 91 -4.16 -6.21 -12.48
N PRO A 92 -3.45 -7.35 -12.33
CA PRO A 92 -2.93 -7.77 -11.04
C PRO A 92 -1.69 -6.97 -10.65
N ILE A 93 -1.62 -6.56 -9.38
CA ILE A 93 -0.54 -5.73 -8.84
C ILE A 93 0.33 -6.57 -7.92
N ASP A 94 1.64 -6.58 -8.17
CA ASP A 94 2.64 -7.26 -7.34
C ASP A 94 3.67 -6.26 -6.81
N MET A 95 3.71 -6.08 -5.48
CA MET A 95 4.63 -5.17 -4.81
C MET A 95 5.62 -5.95 -3.95
N LEU A 96 6.90 -5.57 -3.98
CA LEU A 96 7.91 -6.12 -3.06
C LEU A 96 8.05 -5.24 -1.82
N LEU A 97 7.66 -5.76 -0.65
CA LEU A 97 7.77 -5.07 0.63
C LEU A 97 8.99 -5.58 1.40
N MET A 98 9.85 -4.66 1.82
CA MET A 98 11.11 -4.94 2.49
C MET A 98 11.21 -4.20 3.81
N GLY A 99 11.53 -4.93 4.87
CA GLY A 99 11.84 -4.39 6.18
C GLY A 99 13.34 -4.49 6.46
N VAL A 100 13.99 -3.37 6.76
CA VAL A 100 15.44 -3.31 6.96
C VAL A 100 15.81 -2.90 8.40
N ASP A 101 16.78 -3.58 9.03
CA ASP A 101 17.39 -3.14 10.31
C ASP A 101 18.52 -2.14 10.03
N ALA A 102 18.17 -1.00 9.42
CA ALA A 102 19.10 0.10 9.27
C ALA A 102 19.05 0.99 10.51
N ARG A 103 20.20 1.21 11.16
CA ARG A 103 20.33 2.11 12.31
C ARG A 103 21.16 3.32 11.92
N ALA A 104 20.85 4.50 12.46
CA ALA A 104 21.50 5.78 12.15
C ALA A 104 23.04 5.83 12.36
N ARG A 105 23.67 4.76 12.85
CA ARG A 105 25.12 4.61 13.03
C ARG A 105 25.77 3.67 12.00
N TRP A 106 24.99 3.07 11.11
CA TRP A 106 25.43 2.08 10.14
C TRP A 106 25.50 2.79 8.79
N ALA A 107 26.60 2.59 8.06
CA ALA A 107 26.67 3.03 6.68
C ALA A 107 25.56 2.32 5.87
N GLU A 108 24.99 3.01 4.89
CA GLU A 108 23.84 2.52 4.10
C GLU A 108 24.12 1.20 3.36
N ASP A 109 25.39 0.79 3.28
CA ASP A 109 25.92 -0.40 2.60
C ASP A 109 26.00 -1.66 3.49
N SER A 110 25.66 -1.59 4.78
CA SER A 110 25.79 -2.74 5.72
C SER A 110 24.44 -3.25 6.23
N VAL A 111 23.41 -3.23 5.39
CA VAL A 111 22.01 -3.47 5.78
C VAL A 111 21.47 -4.74 5.12
N HIS A 112 20.71 -5.51 5.90
CA HIS A 112 19.98 -6.70 5.45
C HIS A 112 18.47 -6.43 5.39
N ALA A 113 17.79 -7.05 4.43
CA ALA A 113 16.34 -7.18 4.45
C ALA A 113 15.95 -8.32 5.39
N ASP A 114 15.37 -7.99 6.54
CA ASP A 114 14.92 -8.92 7.57
C ASP A 114 13.44 -9.32 7.41
N THR A 115 12.71 -8.54 6.60
CA THR A 115 11.33 -8.81 6.18
C THR A 115 11.32 -8.74 4.66
N ILE A 116 10.81 -9.78 4.02
CA ILE A 116 10.66 -9.84 2.57
C ILE A 116 9.25 -10.38 2.33
N ILE A 117 8.36 -9.56 1.79
CA ILE A 117 6.97 -9.91 1.56
C ILE A 117 6.58 -9.49 0.14
N ILE A 118 5.99 -10.40 -0.61
CA ILE A 118 5.34 -10.10 -1.88
C ILE A 118 3.87 -9.80 -1.56
N LEU A 119 3.43 -8.59 -1.84
CA LEU A 119 2.02 -8.23 -1.83
C LEU A 119 1.47 -8.48 -3.23
N HIS A 120 0.49 -9.37 -3.33
CA HIS A 120 -0.26 -9.63 -4.56
C HIS A 120 -1.70 -9.15 -4.39
N ILE A 121 -2.17 -8.34 -5.33
CA ILE A 121 -3.56 -7.89 -5.45
C ILE A 121 -4.06 -8.39 -6.81
N PRO A 122 -5.06 -9.28 -6.85
CA PRO A 122 -5.59 -9.78 -8.11
C PRO A 122 -6.19 -8.69 -8.98
N ALA A 123 -6.40 -8.95 -10.27
CA ALA A 123 -6.99 -7.98 -11.20
C ALA A 123 -8.40 -7.52 -10.81
N SER A 124 -9.11 -8.28 -9.95
CA SER A 124 -10.40 -7.91 -9.37
C SER A 124 -10.30 -6.80 -8.32
N HIS A 125 -9.13 -6.56 -7.74
CA HIS A 125 -8.88 -5.64 -6.62
C HIS A 125 -9.86 -5.81 -5.45
N ASP A 126 -10.29 -7.03 -5.18
CA ASP A 126 -11.20 -7.37 -4.08
C ASP A 126 -10.46 -7.95 -2.87
N GLN A 127 -9.21 -8.36 -3.05
CA GLN A 127 -8.41 -9.08 -2.06
C GLN A 127 -6.94 -8.66 -2.13
N ALA A 128 -6.26 -8.69 -0.99
CA ALA A 128 -4.80 -8.61 -0.92
C ALA A 128 -4.23 -9.87 -0.26
N TYR A 129 -3.14 -10.38 -0.83
CA TYR A 129 -2.39 -11.52 -0.32
C TYR A 129 -0.97 -11.08 0.04
N LEU A 130 -0.54 -11.37 1.26
CA LEU A 130 0.82 -11.14 1.70
C LEU A 130 1.57 -12.47 1.70
N VAL A 131 2.52 -12.66 0.80
CA VAL A 131 3.34 -13.87 0.71
C VAL A 131 4.72 -13.58 1.31
N SER A 132 5.01 -14.12 2.49
CA SER A 132 6.33 -13.97 3.10
C SER A 132 7.38 -14.83 2.41
N VAL A 133 8.56 -14.26 2.15
CA VAL A 133 9.75 -14.98 1.68
C VAL A 133 10.72 -15.14 2.86
N PRO A 134 11.13 -16.36 3.23
CA PRO A 134 12.03 -16.58 4.33
C PRO A 134 13.40 -16.02 4.00
N ARG A 135 13.91 -15.17 4.88
CA ARG A 135 15.12 -14.38 4.62
C ARG A 135 16.39 -15.24 4.48
N ASP A 136 16.36 -16.46 5.01
CA ASP A 136 17.48 -17.42 4.98
C ASP A 136 17.33 -18.42 3.82
N THR A 137 16.31 -18.29 2.97
CA THR A 137 16.13 -19.08 1.73
C THR A 137 17.31 -18.91 0.81
N GLU A 138 17.89 -20.02 0.39
CA GLU A 138 18.91 -20.11 -0.64
C GLU A 138 18.33 -19.72 -2.00
N VAL A 139 18.92 -18.69 -2.60
CA VAL A 139 18.51 -18.12 -3.87
C VAL A 139 19.71 -17.92 -4.78
N ASP A 140 19.50 -18.15 -6.07
CA ASP A 140 20.51 -17.89 -7.08
C ASP A 140 20.45 -16.41 -7.49
N THR A 141 21.45 -15.64 -7.06
CA THR A 141 21.50 -14.19 -7.18
C THR A 141 22.34 -13.82 -8.41
N PRO A 142 21.77 -13.21 -9.46
CA PRO A 142 22.50 -12.86 -10.67
C PRO A 142 23.53 -11.75 -10.42
N ALA A 143 24.47 -11.59 -11.36
CA ALA A 143 25.41 -10.47 -11.33
C ALA A 143 24.68 -9.12 -11.35
N PHE A 144 25.25 -8.15 -10.64
CA PHE A 144 24.66 -6.82 -10.47
C PHE A 144 25.73 -5.74 -10.58
N GLY A 145 25.70 -5.03 -11.72
CA GLY A 145 26.66 -3.99 -12.06
C GLY A 145 26.77 -2.86 -11.03
N PRO A 146 25.66 -2.26 -10.55
CA PRO A 146 25.71 -1.12 -9.62
C PRO A 146 26.50 -1.41 -8.35
N SER A 147 26.42 -2.63 -7.81
CA SER A 147 27.16 -3.04 -6.62
C SER A 147 28.40 -3.88 -6.92
N LYS A 148 28.78 -4.07 -8.19
CA LYS A 148 29.89 -4.93 -8.64
C LYS A 148 29.80 -6.38 -8.12
N TRP A 149 28.60 -6.85 -7.81
CA TRP A 149 28.37 -8.23 -7.43
C TRP A 149 28.49 -9.14 -8.67
N GLU A 150 29.32 -10.17 -8.59
CA GLU A 150 29.62 -11.05 -9.74
C GLU A 150 28.58 -12.16 -9.96
N GLY A 151 27.63 -12.32 -9.02
CA GLY A 151 26.66 -13.42 -9.03
C GLY A 151 27.05 -14.56 -8.09
N GLY A 152 26.05 -15.32 -7.65
CA GLY A 152 26.28 -16.51 -6.83
C GLY A 152 25.03 -16.95 -6.05
N THR A 153 25.15 -18.09 -5.39
CA THR A 153 24.10 -18.62 -4.52
C THR A 153 24.30 -18.11 -3.10
N VAL A 154 23.32 -17.35 -2.60
CA VAL A 154 23.35 -16.71 -1.28
C VAL A 154 21.98 -16.81 -0.62
N LYS A 155 21.83 -16.33 0.60
CA LYS A 155 20.52 -16.20 1.23
C LYS A 155 19.74 -15.01 0.65
N ALA A 156 18.41 -15.07 0.67
CA ALA A 156 17.56 -13.97 0.20
C ALA A 156 17.90 -12.63 0.88
N THR A 157 18.16 -12.64 2.19
CA THR A 157 18.59 -11.45 2.94
C THR A 157 19.96 -10.90 2.50
N GLU A 158 20.84 -11.76 1.98
CA GLU A 158 22.17 -11.40 1.51
C GLU A 158 22.12 -10.80 0.11
N ALA A 159 21.14 -11.16 -0.73
CA ALA A 159 20.94 -10.51 -2.03
C ALA A 159 20.74 -8.99 -1.87
N PHE A 160 19.96 -8.57 -0.87
CA PHE A 160 19.81 -7.15 -0.54
C PHE A 160 21.15 -6.53 -0.07
N TYR A 161 21.84 -7.21 0.85
CA TYR A 161 23.12 -6.75 1.38
C TYR A 161 24.17 -6.55 0.27
N TRP A 162 24.31 -7.52 -0.63
CA TRP A 162 25.25 -7.45 -1.75
C TRP A 162 24.84 -6.41 -2.78
N GLY A 163 23.54 -6.18 -2.97
CA GLY A 163 23.02 -5.15 -3.86
C GLY A 163 23.25 -3.73 -3.34
N ALA A 164 23.33 -3.56 -2.02
CA ALA A 164 23.55 -2.26 -1.38
C ALA A 164 25.02 -1.81 -1.34
N GLN A 165 25.96 -2.71 -1.65
CA GLN A 165 27.39 -2.44 -1.63
C GLN A 165 27.83 -1.37 -2.64
N ASN A 166 29.07 -0.90 -2.48
CA ASN A 166 29.76 -0.04 -3.44
C ASN A 166 29.01 1.28 -3.74
N GLY A 167 28.25 1.80 -2.77
CA GLY A 167 27.52 3.06 -2.89
C GLY A 167 26.16 2.95 -3.58
N ALA A 168 25.69 1.74 -3.90
CA ALA A 168 24.37 1.53 -4.52
C ALA A 168 23.22 1.68 -3.51
N GLY A 169 23.50 1.56 -2.20
CA GLY A 169 22.56 1.86 -1.12
C GLY A 169 21.29 1.00 -1.16
N TRP A 170 20.22 1.46 -0.50
CA TRP A 170 18.98 0.68 -0.42
C TRP A 170 18.32 0.46 -1.79
N GLY A 171 18.47 1.40 -2.73
CA GLY A 171 18.00 1.24 -4.10
C GLY A 171 18.65 0.05 -4.80
N GLY A 172 19.98 -0.04 -4.77
CA GLY A 172 20.70 -1.19 -5.32
C GLY A 172 20.38 -2.50 -4.59
N GLY A 173 20.22 -2.45 -3.27
CA GLY A 173 19.82 -3.60 -2.47
C GLY A 173 18.45 -4.16 -2.88
N ALA A 174 17.47 -3.26 -3.05
CA ALA A 174 16.14 -3.62 -3.52
C ALA A 174 16.15 -4.17 -4.94
N GLN A 175 16.84 -3.52 -5.88
CA GLN A 175 16.93 -3.97 -7.27
C GLN A 175 17.54 -5.37 -7.37
N LEU A 176 18.62 -5.65 -6.64
CA LEU A 176 19.22 -6.98 -6.66
C LEU A 176 18.32 -8.03 -6.02
N LEU A 177 17.67 -7.71 -4.90
CA LEU A 177 16.72 -8.63 -4.27
C LEU A 177 15.53 -8.92 -5.21
N ALA A 178 14.93 -7.89 -5.81
CA ALA A 178 13.83 -8.03 -6.75
C ALA A 178 14.23 -8.89 -7.95
N LYS A 179 15.41 -8.65 -8.54
CA LYS A 179 15.95 -9.43 -9.66
C LYS A 179 16.19 -10.89 -9.29
N THR A 180 16.65 -11.13 -8.06
CA THR A 180 16.88 -12.47 -7.51
C THR A 180 15.58 -13.23 -7.28
N LEU A 181 14.57 -12.56 -6.72
CA LEU A 181 13.25 -13.14 -6.51
C LEU A 181 12.56 -13.42 -7.85
N LYS A 182 12.59 -12.50 -8.82
CA LYS A 182 12.06 -12.75 -10.17
C LYS A 182 12.70 -13.99 -10.80
N LYS A 183 14.02 -14.17 -10.65
CA LYS A 183 14.69 -15.39 -11.13
C LYS A 183 14.22 -16.67 -10.42
N SER A 184 13.96 -16.58 -9.11
CA SER A 184 13.64 -17.73 -8.27
C SER A 184 12.16 -18.12 -8.29
N THR A 185 11.26 -17.14 -8.47
CA THR A 185 9.81 -17.30 -8.37
C THR A 185 9.09 -17.04 -9.70
N GLY A 186 9.73 -16.36 -10.64
CA GLY A 186 9.12 -15.88 -11.88
C GLY A 186 8.19 -14.67 -11.71
N ILE A 187 8.08 -14.10 -10.50
CA ILE A 187 7.22 -12.95 -10.22
C ILE A 187 7.99 -11.66 -10.56
N SER A 188 7.39 -10.83 -11.40
CA SER A 188 7.83 -9.46 -11.66
C SER A 188 7.05 -8.48 -10.78
N PHE A 189 7.60 -7.30 -10.51
CA PHE A 189 7.04 -6.36 -9.56
C PHE A 189 6.62 -5.05 -10.24
N ASP A 190 5.43 -4.55 -9.93
CA ASP A 190 4.96 -3.21 -10.32
C ASP A 190 5.68 -2.13 -9.53
N GLY A 191 6.11 -2.45 -8.32
CA GLY A 191 6.81 -1.53 -7.43
C GLY A 191 7.35 -2.22 -6.19
N ALA A 192 7.94 -1.41 -5.31
CA ALA A 192 8.50 -1.90 -4.07
C ALA A 192 8.43 -0.84 -2.96
N GLY A 193 8.49 -1.29 -1.72
CA GLY A 193 8.55 -0.43 -0.55
C GLY A 193 9.62 -0.93 0.42
N ILE A 194 10.50 -0.04 0.87
CA ILE A 194 11.51 -0.31 1.90
C ILE A 194 11.18 0.54 3.11
N ILE A 195 11.08 -0.08 4.28
CA ILE A 195 10.86 0.65 5.52
C ILE A 195 11.80 0.15 6.61
N ASN A 196 12.40 1.08 7.35
CA ASN A 196 13.23 0.74 8.50
C ASN A 196 12.38 0.62 9.79
N PHE A 197 12.95 0.01 10.83
CA PHE A 197 12.26 -0.18 12.11
C PHE A 197 11.82 1.13 12.80
N GLY A 198 12.60 2.21 12.66
CA GLY A 198 12.21 3.52 13.20
C GLY A 198 10.98 4.09 12.51
N GLY A 199 10.91 3.96 11.18
CA GLY A 199 9.78 4.33 10.35
C GLY A 199 8.52 3.57 10.74
N PHE A 200 8.61 2.24 10.89
CA PHE A 200 7.48 1.43 11.36
C PHE A 200 6.90 1.95 12.67
N LYS A 201 7.76 2.18 13.68
CA LYS A 201 7.31 2.70 14.98
C LYS A 201 6.60 4.05 14.82
N ASN A 202 7.19 4.99 14.08
CA ASN A 202 6.62 6.32 13.90
C ASN A 202 5.26 6.29 13.21
N VAL A 203 5.11 5.46 12.18
CA VAL A 203 3.83 5.27 11.48
C VAL A 203 2.79 4.69 12.44
N ILE A 204 3.14 3.68 13.25
CA ILE A 204 2.21 3.08 14.23
C ILE A 204 1.81 4.10 15.30
N ASP A 205 2.75 4.93 15.78
CA ASP A 205 2.45 5.96 16.77
C ASP A 205 1.53 7.05 16.20
N GLU A 206 1.70 7.45 14.93
CA GLU A 206 0.81 8.38 14.21
C GLU A 206 -0.60 7.80 14.02
N LEU A 207 -0.68 6.48 13.79
CA LEU A 207 -1.96 5.77 13.78
C LEU A 207 -2.61 5.70 15.17
N GLY A 208 -1.90 6.04 16.25
CA GLY A 208 -2.36 5.92 17.63
C GLY A 208 -2.34 4.48 18.14
N GLY A 209 -1.38 3.69 17.70
CA GLY A 209 -1.25 2.25 18.01
C GLY A 209 -2.04 1.36 17.05
N VAL A 210 -1.81 0.05 17.14
CA VAL A 210 -2.43 -0.98 16.29
C VAL A 210 -3.00 -2.13 17.11
N HIS A 211 -4.12 -2.69 16.67
CA HIS A 211 -4.72 -3.85 17.30
C HIS A 211 -4.07 -5.14 16.81
N MET A 212 -3.41 -5.88 17.70
CA MET A 212 -2.73 -7.14 17.35
C MET A 212 -3.00 -8.23 18.38
N CYS A 213 -3.02 -9.48 17.91
CA CYS A 213 -3.18 -10.66 18.75
C CYS A 213 -1.85 -11.38 18.92
N VAL A 214 -1.43 -11.56 20.19
CA VAL A 214 -0.32 -12.42 20.52
C VAL A 214 -0.82 -13.85 20.61
N ASP A 215 -0.30 -14.70 19.75
CA ASP A 215 -0.71 -16.11 19.61
C ASP A 215 0.08 -17.05 20.54
N GLN A 216 1.34 -16.73 20.81
CA GLN A 216 2.23 -17.44 21.71
C GLN A 216 2.93 -16.45 22.63
N GLN A 217 2.97 -16.77 23.92
CA GLN A 217 3.73 -15.96 24.88
C GLN A 217 5.22 -15.98 24.51
N VAL A 218 5.83 -14.79 24.42
CA VAL A 218 7.25 -14.66 24.09
C VAL A 218 7.91 -13.57 24.93
N THR A 219 9.08 -13.89 25.48
CA THR A 219 9.93 -12.92 26.19
C THR A 219 10.81 -12.20 25.18
N SER A 220 10.76 -10.87 25.18
CA SER A 220 11.53 -10.06 24.26
C SER A 220 13.03 -10.34 24.38
N LYS A 221 13.69 -10.56 23.24
CA LYS A 221 15.15 -10.54 23.15
C LYS A 221 15.75 -9.16 22.89
N HIS A 222 14.92 -8.19 22.52
CA HIS A 222 15.39 -6.86 22.12
C HIS A 222 15.16 -5.81 23.21
N MET A 223 14.17 -6.01 24.08
CA MET A 223 13.73 -4.99 25.04
C MET A 223 13.58 -5.52 26.46
N VAL A 224 13.82 -4.64 27.43
CA VAL A 224 13.62 -4.83 28.86
C VAL A 224 12.96 -3.59 29.45
N TYR A 225 12.30 -3.73 30.59
CA TYR A 225 11.87 -2.59 31.39
C TYR A 225 13.00 -2.12 32.29
N VAL A 226 13.27 -0.81 32.26
CA VAL A 226 14.13 -0.09 33.20
C VAL A 226 13.30 1.03 33.81
N ASP A 227 13.17 1.06 35.14
CA ASP A 227 12.30 1.99 35.88
C ASP A 227 10.85 2.05 35.33
N GLY A 228 10.31 0.88 34.95
CA GLY A 228 8.96 0.76 34.39
C GLY A 228 8.79 1.22 32.94
N LYS A 229 9.86 1.66 32.26
CA LYS A 229 9.83 2.08 30.86
C LYS A 229 10.52 1.05 29.95
N PRO A 230 9.94 0.72 28.79
CA PRO A 230 10.57 -0.19 27.83
C PRO A 230 11.81 0.47 27.23
N MET A 231 12.92 -0.29 27.17
CA MET A 231 14.20 0.17 26.65
C MET A 231 14.89 -0.96 25.89
N TYR A 232 15.56 -0.62 24.78
CA TYR A 232 16.38 -1.58 24.07
C TYR A 232 17.48 -2.13 24.97
N LEU A 233 17.70 -3.44 24.92
CA LEU A 233 18.63 -4.17 25.77
C LEU A 233 20.06 -3.61 25.68
N ALA A 234 20.49 -3.18 24.49
CA ALA A 234 21.79 -2.57 24.27
C ALA A 234 21.98 -1.25 25.05
N ASP A 235 20.92 -0.47 25.22
CA ASP A 235 20.96 0.79 25.97
C ASP A 235 20.69 0.56 27.46
N ALA A 236 19.79 -0.35 27.80
CA ALA A 236 19.51 -0.76 29.17
C ALA A 236 20.78 -1.23 29.90
N ARG A 237 21.64 -1.98 29.21
CA ARG A 237 22.95 -2.43 29.73
C ARG A 237 23.88 -1.29 30.14
N LYS A 238 23.79 -0.12 29.47
CA LYS A 238 24.62 1.06 29.78
C LYS A 238 24.14 1.82 31.02
N THR A 239 22.88 1.62 31.43
CA THR A 239 22.29 2.36 32.56
C THR A 239 22.78 1.86 33.92
N GLY A 240 23.24 0.61 34.02
CA GLY A 240 23.57 -0.05 35.30
C GLY A 240 22.35 -0.33 36.20
N LYS A 241 21.13 -0.04 35.75
CA LYS A 241 19.90 -0.20 36.52
C LYS A 241 19.35 -1.62 36.44
N THR A 242 18.47 -1.97 37.38
CA THR A 242 17.74 -3.24 37.38
C THR A 242 16.85 -3.35 36.14
N GLN A 243 16.99 -4.46 35.42
CA GLN A 243 16.24 -4.76 34.21
C GLN A 243 15.18 -5.82 34.51
N LYS A 244 13.95 -5.60 34.05
CA LYS A 244 12.89 -6.62 34.07
C LYS A 244 12.58 -7.05 32.63
N PRO A 245 12.28 -8.33 32.37
CA PRO A 245 11.97 -8.79 31.03
C PRO A 245 10.69 -8.13 30.50
N VAL A 246 10.68 -7.76 29.22
CA VAL A 246 9.43 -7.50 28.49
C VAL A 246 8.88 -8.86 28.06
N VAL A 247 7.61 -9.13 28.36
CA VAL A 247 6.94 -10.38 28.01
C VAL A 247 5.65 -10.06 27.28
N HIS A 248 5.55 -10.50 26.03
CA HIS A 248 4.34 -10.44 25.22
C HIS A 248 3.46 -11.61 25.61
N LYS A 249 2.38 -11.35 26.34
CA LYS A 249 1.42 -12.38 26.77
C LYS A 249 0.39 -12.64 25.68
N VAL A 250 -0.10 -13.88 25.63
CA VAL A 250 -1.18 -14.29 24.73
C VAL A 250 -2.42 -13.40 24.90
N GLY A 251 -3.06 -13.07 23.79
CA GLY A 251 -4.28 -12.28 23.74
C GLY A 251 -4.19 -11.08 22.80
N CYS A 252 -5.37 -10.58 22.40
CA CYS A 252 -5.50 -9.40 21.55
C CYS A 252 -5.54 -8.12 22.36
N ARG A 253 -4.78 -7.12 21.92
CA ARG A 253 -4.73 -5.80 22.55
C ARG A 253 -4.27 -4.74 21.56
N ASP A 254 -4.58 -3.50 21.88
CA ASP A 254 -3.97 -2.36 21.21
C ASP A 254 -2.53 -2.22 21.70
N MET A 255 -1.60 -2.22 20.76
CA MET A 255 -0.16 -2.12 21.00
C MET A 255 0.33 -0.74 20.54
N GLU A 256 1.14 -0.12 21.38
CA GLU A 256 1.91 1.08 21.01
C GLU A 256 3.00 0.72 19.98
N GLY A 257 3.54 1.71 19.26
CA GLY A 257 4.50 1.45 18.18
C GLY A 257 5.75 0.68 18.60
N TRP A 258 6.24 0.88 19.84
CA TRP A 258 7.37 0.12 20.35
C TRP A 258 7.02 -1.35 20.61
N GLU A 259 5.81 -1.63 21.13
CA GLU A 259 5.38 -2.97 21.51
C GLU A 259 5.09 -3.80 20.28
N ALA A 260 4.33 -3.23 19.32
CA ALA A 260 3.99 -3.86 18.06
C ALA A 260 5.25 -4.20 17.25
N LEU A 261 6.19 -3.27 17.16
CA LEU A 261 7.48 -3.49 16.50
C LEU A 261 8.35 -4.52 17.22
N ASP A 262 8.42 -4.48 18.56
CA ASP A 262 9.19 -5.47 19.31
C ASP A 262 8.62 -6.87 19.13
N TYR A 263 7.29 -7.02 19.18
CA TYR A 263 6.60 -8.28 18.95
C TYR A 263 6.86 -8.81 17.53
N ALA A 264 6.67 -7.98 16.51
CA ALA A 264 6.91 -8.33 15.10
C ALA A 264 8.37 -8.73 14.78
N ARG A 265 9.31 -8.40 15.67
CA ARG A 265 10.73 -8.77 15.53
C ARG A 265 11.09 -10.06 16.26
N GLN A 266 10.24 -10.60 17.13
CA GLN A 266 10.58 -11.79 17.89
C GLN A 266 10.69 -13.01 16.97
N ARG A 267 11.81 -13.72 17.09
CA ARG A 267 12.06 -15.03 16.45
C ARG A 267 12.61 -16.08 17.40
N TYR A 268 12.94 -15.69 18.64
CA TYR A 268 13.65 -16.52 19.59
C TYR A 268 12.71 -16.95 20.72
N GLY A 269 12.74 -18.23 21.07
CA GLY A 269 11.79 -18.81 22.04
C GLY A 269 10.39 -19.04 21.46
N LEU A 270 10.24 -18.93 20.14
CA LEU A 270 9.06 -19.27 19.37
C LEU A 270 9.22 -20.66 18.74
N LYS A 271 8.11 -21.36 18.50
CA LYS A 271 8.13 -22.78 18.08
C LYS A 271 8.76 -22.97 16.70
N ASN A 272 8.45 -22.11 15.75
CA ASN A 272 8.89 -22.17 14.35
C ASN A 272 9.92 -21.08 14.01
N GLY A 273 10.42 -20.36 15.02
CA GLY A 273 11.52 -19.40 14.87
C GLY A 273 11.19 -18.26 13.91
N ASP A 274 11.91 -18.21 12.78
CA ASP A 274 11.72 -17.15 11.78
C ASP A 274 10.36 -17.17 11.10
N TYR A 275 9.74 -18.34 10.94
CA TYR A 275 8.40 -18.44 10.37
C TYR A 275 7.33 -17.78 11.26
N ASP A 276 7.51 -17.84 12.59
CA ASP A 276 6.62 -17.12 13.50
C ASP A 276 6.85 -15.61 13.40
N ARG A 277 8.11 -15.17 13.23
CA ARG A 277 8.45 -13.75 12.97
C ARG A 277 7.81 -13.24 11.69
N GLN A 278 7.89 -14.01 10.59
CA GLN A 278 7.26 -13.66 9.31
C GLN A 278 5.75 -13.46 9.48
N ARG A 279 5.09 -14.37 10.21
CA ARG A 279 3.67 -14.22 10.54
C ARG A 279 3.42 -12.93 11.35
N HIS A 280 4.20 -12.65 12.40
CA HIS A 280 4.01 -11.43 13.19
C HIS A 280 4.22 -10.15 12.35
N GLN A 281 5.13 -10.16 11.38
CA GLN A 281 5.33 -9.07 10.42
C GLN A 281 4.10 -8.87 9.50
N GLN A 282 3.53 -9.96 8.98
CA GLN A 282 2.30 -9.90 8.18
C GLN A 282 1.12 -9.38 9.01
N GLN A 283 0.98 -9.85 10.26
CA GLN A 283 -0.05 -9.35 11.19
C GLN A 283 0.10 -7.86 11.45
N LEU A 284 1.34 -7.36 11.59
CA LEU A 284 1.59 -5.95 11.79
C LEU A 284 1.14 -5.12 10.57
N ILE A 285 1.48 -5.53 9.34
CA ILE A 285 1.04 -4.86 8.11
C ILE A 285 -0.49 -4.85 8.02
N LYS A 286 -1.13 -6.00 8.26
CA LYS A 286 -2.59 -6.13 8.30
C LYS A 286 -3.21 -5.20 9.34
N ALA A 287 -2.67 -5.16 10.56
CA ALA A 287 -3.16 -4.31 11.64
C ALA A 287 -3.00 -2.82 11.33
N MET A 288 -1.89 -2.42 10.69
CA MET A 288 -1.67 -1.05 10.23
C MET A 288 -2.67 -0.64 9.15
N ALA A 289 -2.90 -1.50 8.14
CA ALA A 289 -3.88 -1.24 7.09
C ALA A 289 -5.29 -1.10 7.68
N LYS A 290 -5.71 -2.05 8.53
CA LYS A 290 -7.00 -2.02 9.23
C LYS A 290 -7.17 -0.78 10.10
N LYS A 291 -6.11 -0.35 10.80
CA LYS A 291 -6.12 0.86 11.62
C LYS A 291 -6.23 2.13 10.77
N ALA A 292 -5.50 2.21 9.65
CA ALA A 292 -5.56 3.34 8.72
C ALA A 292 -6.97 3.49 8.11
N THR A 293 -7.58 2.37 7.71
CA THR A 293 -8.96 2.33 7.20
C THR A 293 -9.97 2.73 8.28
N SER A 294 -9.97 2.06 9.43
CA SER A 294 -10.96 2.28 10.49
C SER A 294 -10.86 3.65 11.16
N SER A 295 -9.68 4.28 11.16
CA SER A 295 -9.48 5.64 11.69
C SER A 295 -9.88 6.75 10.69
N GLY A 296 -10.41 6.37 9.52
CA GLY A 296 -10.82 7.27 8.45
C GLY A 296 -9.65 8.01 7.80
N ILE A 297 -8.41 7.55 7.99
CA ILE A 297 -7.22 8.19 7.41
C ILE A 297 -7.31 8.14 5.89
N LEU A 298 -7.68 6.99 5.32
CA LEU A 298 -7.82 6.82 3.86
C LEU A 298 -8.92 7.69 3.24
N SER A 299 -9.85 8.21 4.05
CA SER A 299 -10.89 9.14 3.60
C SER A 299 -10.52 10.62 3.75
N ASN A 300 -9.38 10.93 4.38
CA ASN A 300 -8.96 12.29 4.70
C ASN A 300 -7.59 12.60 4.08
N PRO A 301 -7.54 13.42 3.01
CA PRO A 301 -6.30 13.74 2.29
C PRO A 301 -5.20 14.36 3.16
N LEU A 302 -5.59 15.17 4.15
CA LEU A 302 -4.64 15.78 5.08
C LEU A 302 -4.02 14.74 6.02
N LYS A 303 -4.81 13.75 6.46
CA LYS A 303 -4.28 12.64 7.29
C LYS A 303 -3.41 11.69 6.48
N ILE A 304 -3.75 11.40 5.22
CA ILE A 304 -2.89 10.64 4.30
C ILE A 304 -1.55 11.36 4.15
N SER A 305 -1.60 12.66 3.88
CA SER A 305 -0.39 13.50 3.79
C SER A 305 0.43 13.46 5.07
N SER A 306 -0.19 13.61 6.24
CA SER A 306 0.48 13.54 7.55
C SER A 306 1.16 12.18 7.75
N LEU A 307 0.47 11.09 7.42
CA LEU A 307 1.00 9.74 7.56
C LEU A 307 2.22 9.51 6.64
N ILE A 308 2.13 9.98 5.39
CA ILE A 308 3.24 9.93 4.43
C ILE A 308 4.43 10.76 4.93
N GLU A 309 4.18 11.97 5.44
CA GLU A 309 5.22 12.84 5.98
C GLU A 309 5.89 12.25 7.23
N THR A 310 5.12 11.61 8.12
CA THR A 310 5.64 10.92 9.32
C THR A 310 6.43 9.68 8.97
N ALA A 311 6.01 8.91 7.95
CA ALA A 311 6.85 7.86 7.38
C ALA A 311 8.16 8.45 6.84
N GLY A 312 8.07 9.63 6.21
CA GLY A 312 9.17 10.53 5.91
C GLY A 312 10.35 9.83 5.24
N LYS A 313 11.58 10.15 5.67
CA LYS A 313 12.83 9.55 5.17
C LYS A 313 13.03 8.07 5.55
N SER A 314 12.13 7.48 6.34
CA SER A 314 12.28 6.10 6.81
C SER A 314 11.54 5.10 5.93
N LEU A 315 10.76 5.60 4.96
CA LEU A 315 10.07 4.83 3.92
C LEU A 315 10.61 5.28 2.56
N VAL A 316 11.05 4.32 1.76
CA VAL A 316 11.33 4.50 0.33
C VAL A 316 10.27 3.71 -0.41
N MET A 317 9.55 4.33 -1.33
CA MET A 317 8.49 3.69 -2.09
C MET A 317 8.67 3.96 -3.57
N ASP A 318 8.45 2.92 -4.35
CA ASP A 318 8.44 2.90 -5.80
C ASP A 318 7.11 2.27 -6.22
N THR A 319 6.30 3.01 -6.96
CA THR A 319 5.04 2.53 -7.56
C THR A 319 5.23 2.20 -9.04
N GLY A 320 6.47 2.12 -9.52
CA GLY A 320 6.81 1.91 -10.91
C GLY A 320 6.25 3.04 -11.77
N ASP A 321 5.43 2.67 -12.76
CA ASP A 321 4.79 3.63 -13.66
C ASP A 321 3.44 4.15 -13.13
N ILE A 322 2.93 3.58 -12.04
CA ILE A 322 1.64 3.96 -11.47
C ILE A 322 1.82 5.24 -10.65
N ASP A 323 0.98 6.25 -10.90
CA ASP A 323 0.97 7.46 -10.07
C ASP A 323 0.59 7.10 -8.63
N ILE A 324 1.37 7.58 -7.66
CA ILE A 324 1.19 7.23 -6.25
C ILE A 324 -0.19 7.60 -5.71
N ALA A 325 -0.82 8.67 -6.21
CA ALA A 325 -2.16 9.03 -5.79
C ALA A 325 -3.21 8.08 -6.38
N ASP A 326 -3.01 7.62 -7.62
CA ASP A 326 -3.83 6.57 -8.22
C ASP A 326 -3.67 5.24 -7.49
N PHE A 327 -2.46 4.87 -7.11
CA PHE A 327 -2.18 3.69 -6.29
C PHE A 327 -2.90 3.76 -4.93
N VAL A 328 -2.68 4.84 -4.17
CA VAL A 328 -3.26 5.01 -2.82
C VAL A 328 -4.79 5.04 -2.85
N LEU A 329 -5.38 5.77 -3.81
CA LEU A 329 -6.83 5.90 -3.90
C LEU A 329 -7.48 4.63 -4.47
N GLY A 330 -6.90 4.08 -5.54
CA GLY A 330 -7.39 2.87 -6.21
C GLY A 330 -7.39 1.64 -5.30
N LEU A 331 -6.38 1.51 -4.44
CA LEU A 331 -6.23 0.36 -3.56
C LEU A 331 -6.77 0.60 -2.15
N SER A 332 -7.36 1.78 -1.88
CA SER A 332 -7.98 2.07 -0.59
C SER A 332 -9.10 1.09 -0.22
N GLY A 333 -9.84 0.58 -1.22
CA GLY A 333 -10.85 -0.47 -1.05
C GLY A 333 -10.25 -1.81 -0.65
N VAL A 334 -9.14 -2.21 -1.30
CA VAL A 334 -8.38 -3.43 -0.97
C VAL A 334 -7.84 -3.36 0.46
N ALA A 335 -7.27 -2.20 0.84
CA ALA A 335 -6.77 -1.96 2.19
C ALA A 335 -7.87 -1.96 3.27
N ALA A 336 -9.13 -1.77 2.87
CA ALA A 336 -10.29 -1.91 3.76
C ALA A 336 -10.75 -3.36 3.94
N GLY A 337 -10.40 -4.25 3.00
CA GLY A 337 -10.65 -5.68 3.08
C GLY A 337 -9.74 -6.39 4.08
N ASP A 338 -10.07 -7.66 4.38
CA ASP A 338 -9.23 -8.48 5.23
C ASP A 338 -8.09 -9.08 4.42
N MET A 339 -6.83 -8.75 4.74
CA MET A 339 -5.68 -9.31 4.02
C MET A 339 -5.47 -10.79 4.35
N VAL A 340 -5.19 -11.60 3.33
CA VAL A 340 -4.85 -13.02 3.47
C VAL A 340 -3.34 -13.16 3.63
N LEU A 341 -2.93 -13.76 4.75
CA LEU A 341 -1.52 -13.95 5.10
C LEU A 341 -1.08 -15.34 4.65
N LEU A 342 -0.08 -15.43 3.78
CA LEU A 342 0.38 -16.68 3.19
C LEU A 342 1.83 -16.98 3.58
N ARG A 343 2.09 -18.25 3.91
CA ARG A 343 3.39 -18.75 4.35
C ARG A 343 3.98 -19.62 3.26
N THR A 344 5.19 -19.31 2.81
CA THR A 344 5.99 -20.29 2.07
C THR A 344 6.32 -21.49 2.95
N ASN A 345 6.63 -22.61 2.32
CA ASN A 345 6.97 -23.89 2.92
C ASN A 345 5.91 -24.39 3.93
N SER A 346 4.65 -24.01 3.71
CA SER A 346 3.52 -24.25 4.62
C SER A 346 3.81 -23.77 6.06
N GLY A 347 4.68 -22.76 6.19
CA GLY A 347 5.13 -22.17 7.45
C GLY A 347 6.10 -23.03 8.26
N THR A 348 6.87 -23.90 7.61
CA THR A 348 7.88 -24.75 8.25
C THR A 348 9.19 -24.73 7.47
N PHE A 349 10.31 -24.99 8.14
CA PHE A 349 11.60 -25.04 7.47
C PHE A 349 11.65 -26.18 6.43
N SER A 350 12.01 -25.84 5.20
CA SER A 350 12.23 -26.79 4.10
C SER A 350 13.70 -26.70 3.68
N GLY A 351 14.47 -27.74 3.94
CA GLY A 351 15.92 -27.76 3.69
C GLY A 351 16.33 -28.66 2.53
N ASN A 352 17.41 -28.30 1.84
CA ASN A 352 18.09 -29.19 0.91
C ASN A 352 19.11 -30.10 1.63
N SER A 353 19.82 -30.95 0.88
CA SER A 353 20.82 -31.89 1.42
C SER A 353 22.01 -31.20 2.11
N ALA A 354 22.25 -29.92 1.84
CA ALA A 354 23.27 -29.10 2.50
C ALA A 354 22.74 -28.38 3.77
N GLY A 355 21.49 -28.63 4.18
CA GLY A 355 20.85 -28.00 5.32
C GLY A 355 20.48 -26.52 5.07
N ARG A 356 20.44 -26.09 3.81
CA ARG A 356 20.07 -24.72 3.43
C ARG A 356 18.59 -24.65 3.08
N GLU A 357 17.93 -23.57 3.51
CA GLU A 357 16.49 -23.39 3.29
C GLU A 357 16.19 -23.20 1.81
N VAL A 358 15.15 -23.86 1.30
CA VAL A 358 14.70 -23.78 -0.11
C VAL A 358 13.18 -23.74 -0.16
N PHE A 359 12.63 -23.24 -1.27
CA PHE A 359 11.20 -23.34 -1.54
C PHE A 359 10.81 -24.79 -1.84
N ASN A 360 9.81 -25.31 -1.11
CA ASN A 360 9.16 -26.58 -1.40
C ASN A 360 8.25 -26.46 -2.63
N ASP A 361 7.73 -27.59 -3.11
CA ASP A 361 6.94 -27.61 -4.34
C ASP A 361 5.61 -26.86 -4.21
N VAL A 362 4.95 -26.93 -3.05
CA VAL A 362 3.74 -26.14 -2.75
C VAL A 362 4.01 -24.63 -2.85
N SER A 363 5.18 -24.15 -2.42
CA SER A 363 5.54 -22.73 -2.56
C SER A 363 5.79 -22.34 -4.00
N LYS A 364 6.38 -23.23 -4.80
CA LYS A 364 6.58 -22.98 -6.23
C LYS A 364 5.25 -22.93 -6.97
N GLU A 365 4.31 -23.81 -6.62
CA GLU A 365 2.93 -23.78 -7.12
C GLU A 365 2.23 -22.48 -6.73
N MET A 366 2.40 -22.02 -5.49
CA MET A 366 1.90 -20.73 -5.04
C MET A 366 2.45 -19.57 -5.88
N PHE A 367 3.75 -19.55 -6.19
CA PHE A 367 4.35 -18.51 -7.04
C PHE A 367 3.82 -18.56 -8.48
N GLU A 368 3.60 -19.74 -9.04
CA GLU A 368 2.94 -19.88 -10.34
C GLU A 368 1.48 -19.40 -10.30
N ALA A 369 0.78 -19.58 -9.17
CA ALA A 369 -0.57 -19.07 -8.98
C ALA A 369 -0.59 -17.53 -8.89
N VAL A 370 0.40 -16.90 -8.24
CA VAL A 370 0.59 -15.44 -8.25
C VAL A 370 0.74 -14.94 -9.68
N LYS A 371 1.68 -15.51 -10.45
CA LYS A 371 1.96 -15.09 -11.85
C LYS A 371 0.76 -15.21 -12.78
N LYS A 372 -0.14 -16.15 -12.52
CA LYS A 372 -1.31 -16.43 -13.35
C LYS A 372 -2.59 -15.77 -12.82
N ASP A 373 -2.47 -14.92 -11.80
CA ASP A 373 -3.62 -14.28 -11.13
C ASP A 373 -4.67 -15.29 -10.65
N LYS A 374 -4.18 -16.40 -10.08
CA LYS A 374 -4.97 -17.58 -9.64
C LYS A 374 -4.75 -17.93 -8.18
N LEU A 375 -4.25 -16.97 -7.39
CA LEU A 375 -3.89 -17.22 -6.00
C LEU A 375 -5.10 -17.57 -5.13
N ALA A 376 -6.28 -17.03 -5.44
CA ALA A 376 -7.53 -17.39 -4.76
C ALA A 376 -7.87 -18.88 -4.91
N GLU A 377 -7.77 -19.43 -6.13
CA GLU A 377 -7.99 -20.86 -6.41
C GLU A 377 -6.96 -21.71 -5.65
N PHE A 378 -5.68 -21.32 -5.73
CA PHE A 378 -4.60 -22.01 -5.03
C PHE A 378 -4.84 -22.10 -3.51
N VAL A 379 -5.27 -21.00 -2.88
CA VAL A 379 -5.51 -20.97 -1.42
C VAL A 379 -6.67 -21.88 -1.00
N LEU A 380 -7.68 -22.07 -1.85
CA LEU A 380 -8.77 -23.00 -1.59
C LEU A 380 -8.28 -24.46 -1.59
N ASP A 381 -7.36 -24.79 -2.49
CA ASP A 381 -6.79 -26.14 -2.61
C ASP A 381 -5.69 -26.39 -1.56
N HIS A 382 -5.02 -25.34 -1.08
CA HIS A 382 -3.91 -25.37 -0.13
C HIS A 382 -4.17 -24.56 1.15
N PRO A 383 -5.22 -24.85 1.95
CA PRO A 383 -5.54 -24.08 3.14
C PRO A 383 -4.42 -24.10 4.20
N GLU A 384 -3.51 -25.06 4.15
CA GLU A 384 -2.34 -25.15 5.03
C GLU A 384 -1.33 -24.01 4.84
N VAL A 385 -1.30 -23.30 3.71
CA VAL A 385 -0.38 -22.17 3.53
C VAL A 385 -0.84 -20.91 4.26
N VAL A 386 -2.14 -20.82 4.60
CA VAL A 386 -2.73 -19.66 5.26
C VAL A 386 -2.21 -19.52 6.70
N ALA A 387 -1.70 -18.34 7.04
CA ALA A 387 -1.26 -17.99 8.38
C ALA A 387 -2.45 -17.56 9.24
N ASN A 388 -3.25 -18.54 9.68
CA ASN A 388 -4.43 -18.26 10.51
C ASN A 388 -4.04 -17.51 11.79
N GLU A 389 -4.70 -16.38 12.03
CA GLU A 389 -4.65 -15.67 13.30
C GLU A 389 -5.48 -16.45 14.32
N LYS A 390 -4.89 -16.80 15.46
CA LYS A 390 -5.54 -17.59 16.52
C LYS A 390 -6.06 -16.70 17.61
#